data_AF-A0A942JF84-F1
#
_entry.id   AF-A0A942JF84-F1
#
_cell.length_a   1.000
_cell.length_b   1.000
_cell.length_c   1.000
_cell.angle_alpha   90.00
_cell.angle_beta   90.00
_cell.angle_gamma   90.00
#
_symmetry.space_group_name_H-M   'P 1'
#
loop_
_entity.id
_entity.type
_entity.pdbx_description
1 polymer ?
#
loop_
_entity_poly.entity_id
_entity_poly.type
_entity_poly.pdbx_seq_one_letter_code
_entity_poly.pdbx_strand_id
1 'polypeptide(L)'
;MSYNNRIRIIFLDMMRALAVLMMVQGHTIDTFLADEFRTLDSSIFGMWFTIRGFTAPIFMFTSGVVFTFLLFSHNEPFFQNPRVKKGIKRFIILLLIGYLLRYPTYTVFDFSVVRQDQWMGFFTVDALHLIGFGLLFILILSFLSEKLKISNQLIFALGALFFFSLFSITEKINWANYMPIPFAAYLYHGTGSFFPLFPWAGYVLSGAFLGSYLAHNPISFTTVKFSKR
;
A
#
# COMPACT_ATOMS: atom_id res chain seq x y z
N MET A 1 -29.83 -22.29 10.19
CA MET A 1 -29.72 -21.37 9.04
C MET A 1 -28.64 -20.34 9.35
N SER A 2 -27.45 -20.48 8.78
CA SER A 2 -26.34 -19.54 8.99
C SER A 2 -26.63 -18.23 8.26
N TYR A 3 -26.92 -17.17 9.01
CA TYR A 3 -27.06 -15.82 8.46
C TYR A 3 -25.66 -15.33 8.10
N ASN A 4 -25.21 -15.67 6.89
CA ASN A 4 -23.95 -15.23 6.31
C ASN A 4 -24.07 -13.76 5.89
N ASN A 5 -24.35 -12.88 6.85
CA ASN A 5 -24.32 -11.45 6.61
C ASN A 5 -22.86 -11.06 6.45
N ARG A 6 -22.42 -10.93 5.19
CA ARG A 6 -21.18 -10.22 4.90
C ARG A 6 -21.37 -8.80 5.39
N ILE A 7 -20.79 -8.48 6.54
CA ILE A 7 -20.76 -7.13 7.08
C ILE A 7 -20.02 -6.26 6.04
N ARG A 8 -20.79 -5.51 5.26
CA ARG A 8 -20.29 -4.57 4.26
C ARG A 8 -20.19 -3.20 4.92
N ILE A 9 -18.98 -2.68 5.03
CA ILE A 9 -18.77 -1.33 5.55
C ILE A 9 -18.77 -0.39 4.35
N ILE A 10 -19.91 0.27 4.10
CA ILE A 10 -20.11 1.18 2.96
C ILE A 10 -19.01 2.24 2.91
N PHE A 11 -18.61 2.76 4.06
CA PHE A 11 -17.52 3.73 4.18
C PHE A 11 -16.18 3.22 3.59
N LEU A 12 -15.84 1.94 3.79
CA LEU A 12 -14.60 1.37 3.21
C LEU A 12 -14.69 1.26 1.68
N ASP A 13 -15.87 0.93 1.16
CA ASP A 13 -16.10 0.88 -0.29
C ASP A 13 -16.06 2.29 -0.90
N MET A 14 -16.63 3.30 -0.22
CA MET A 14 -16.55 4.72 -0.64
C MET A 14 -15.12 5.24 -0.62
N MET A 15 -14.34 4.97 0.43
CA MET A 15 -12.93 5.39 0.48
C MET A 15 -12.10 4.80 -0.66
N ARG A 16 -12.34 3.53 -1.02
CA ARG A 16 -11.70 2.90 -2.17
C ARG A 16 -12.09 3.57 -3.48
N ALA A 17 -13.38 3.84 -3.68
CA ALA A 17 -13.88 4.52 -4.86
C ALA A 17 -13.25 5.92 -4.99
N LEU A 18 -13.19 6.67 -3.89
CA LEU A 18 -12.52 7.97 -3.82
C LEU A 18 -11.03 7.87 -4.18
N ALA A 19 -10.32 6.89 -3.62
CA ALA A 19 -8.89 6.73 -3.89
C ALA A 19 -8.60 6.38 -5.37
N VAL A 20 -9.45 5.56 -5.99
CA VAL A 20 -9.35 5.26 -7.44
C VAL A 20 -9.68 6.49 -8.29
N LEU A 21 -10.73 7.24 -7.95
CA LEU A 21 -11.07 8.48 -8.65
C LEU A 21 -9.91 9.48 -8.58
N MET A 22 -9.33 9.64 -7.39
CA MET A 22 -8.18 10.50 -7.14
C MET A 22 -6.93 10.08 -7.93
N MET A 23 -6.69 8.77 -8.06
CA MET A 23 -5.61 8.23 -8.88
C MET A 23 -5.82 8.55 -10.36
N VAL A 24 -7.00 8.26 -10.90
CA VAL A 24 -7.31 8.47 -12.32
C VAL A 24 -7.26 9.95 -12.66
N GLN A 25 -7.91 10.83 -11.88
CA GLN A 25 -7.84 12.27 -12.14
C GLN A 25 -6.41 12.80 -12.04
N GLY A 26 -5.63 12.30 -11.07
CA GLY A 26 -4.26 12.75 -10.84
C GLY A 26 -3.36 12.45 -12.05
N HIS A 27 -3.43 11.23 -12.59
CA HIS A 27 -2.68 10.86 -13.79
C HIS A 27 -3.19 11.54 -15.05
N THR A 28 -4.51 11.72 -15.19
CA THR A 28 -5.09 12.42 -16.35
C THR A 28 -4.60 13.86 -16.41
N ILE A 29 -4.75 14.63 -15.32
CA ILE A 29 -4.32 16.04 -15.30
C ILE A 29 -2.80 16.13 -15.46
N ASP A 30 -2.04 15.25 -14.81
CA ASP A 30 -0.57 15.22 -14.97
C ASP A 30 -0.09 14.82 -16.37
N THR A 31 -0.92 14.16 -17.17
CA THR A 31 -0.54 13.80 -18.54
C THR A 31 -0.96 14.87 -19.54
N PHE A 32 -2.12 15.49 -19.35
CA PHE A 32 -2.72 16.41 -20.32
C PHE A 32 -2.50 17.90 -20.02
N LEU A 33 -2.15 18.27 -18.78
CA LEU A 33 -1.89 19.67 -18.42
C LEU A 33 -0.50 20.08 -18.92
N ALA A 34 -0.46 21.10 -19.79
CA ALA A 34 0.79 21.67 -20.31
C ALA A 34 1.63 22.31 -19.19
N ASP A 35 2.95 22.29 -19.35
CA ASP A 35 3.91 22.72 -18.33
C ASP A 35 3.74 24.19 -17.92
N GLU A 36 3.32 25.05 -18.84
CA GLU A 36 3.04 26.48 -18.58
C GLU A 36 1.95 26.73 -17.53
N PHE A 37 1.06 25.75 -17.29
CA PHE A 37 0.00 25.84 -16.28
C PHE A 37 0.39 25.20 -14.94
N ARG A 38 1.58 24.59 -14.84
CA ARG A 38 2.06 23.90 -13.62
C ARG A 38 2.76 24.85 -12.66
N THR A 39 2.11 25.96 -12.32
CA THR A 39 2.70 27.01 -11.48
C THR A 39 2.13 26.97 -10.07
N LEU A 40 2.99 26.96 -9.05
CA LEU A 40 2.55 27.03 -7.65
C LEU A 40 1.99 28.41 -7.27
N ASP A 41 2.22 29.43 -8.10
CA ASP A 41 1.59 30.75 -7.97
C ASP A 41 0.08 30.70 -8.28
N SER A 42 -0.37 29.71 -9.06
CA SER A 42 -1.80 29.46 -9.27
C SER A 42 -2.37 28.72 -8.07
N SER A 43 -3.27 29.38 -7.33
CA SER A 43 -3.97 28.78 -6.19
C SER A 43 -4.72 27.49 -6.56
N ILE A 44 -5.23 27.38 -7.78
CA ILE A 44 -5.95 26.20 -8.27
C ILE A 44 -4.98 25.03 -8.46
N PHE A 45 -3.85 25.26 -9.14
CA PHE A 45 -2.85 24.22 -9.36
C PHE A 45 -2.19 23.80 -8.05
N GLY A 46 -1.84 24.74 -7.18
CA GLY A 46 -1.26 24.43 -5.86
C GLY A 46 -2.21 23.59 -4.99
N MET A 47 -3.51 23.92 -4.98
CA MET A 47 -4.52 23.12 -4.28
C MET A 47 -4.65 21.72 -4.88
N TRP A 48 -4.73 21.61 -6.21
CA TRP A 48 -4.78 20.32 -6.90
C TRP A 48 -3.53 19.48 -6.64
N PHE A 49 -2.33 20.06 -6.74
CA PHE A 49 -1.06 19.38 -6.51
C PHE A 49 -0.97 18.83 -5.08
N THR A 50 -1.40 19.63 -4.10
CA THR A 50 -1.48 19.21 -2.69
C THR A 50 -2.45 18.03 -2.52
N ILE A 51 -3.66 18.14 -3.07
CA ILE A 51 -4.67 17.08 -3.02
C ILE A 51 -4.18 15.80 -3.70
N ARG A 52 -3.51 15.92 -4.85
CA ARG A 52 -2.90 14.81 -5.59
C ARG A 52 -1.87 14.08 -4.74
N GLY A 53 -1.04 14.80 -3.98
CA GLY A 53 -0.05 14.21 -3.08
C GLY A 53 -0.63 13.26 -2.02
N PHE A 54 -1.87 13.48 -1.57
CA PHE A 54 -2.55 12.60 -0.61
C PHE A 54 -3.16 11.33 -1.22
N THR A 55 -3.21 11.23 -2.56
CA THR A 55 -3.81 10.08 -3.24
C THR A 55 -3.15 8.75 -2.84
N ALA A 56 -1.81 8.70 -2.92
CA ALA A 56 -1.09 7.48 -2.62
C ALA A 56 -1.19 7.10 -1.13
N PRO A 57 -0.97 8.01 -0.15
CA PRO A 57 -1.18 7.68 1.27
C PRO A 57 -2.59 7.14 1.57
N ILE A 58 -3.64 7.74 0.99
CA ILE A 58 -5.02 7.26 1.17
C ILE A 58 -5.21 5.87 0.56
N PHE A 59 -4.68 5.62 -0.62
CA PHE A 59 -4.77 4.31 -1.28
C PHE A 59 -4.04 3.21 -0.49
N MET A 60 -2.86 3.51 0.05
CA MET A 60 -2.10 2.59 0.90
C MET A 60 -2.81 2.32 2.22
N PHE A 61 -3.29 3.37 2.88
CA PHE A 61 -4.05 3.28 4.12
C PHE A 61 -5.31 2.43 3.96
N THR A 62 -6.14 2.74 2.97
CA THR A 62 -7.39 2.02 2.72
C THR A 62 -7.17 0.55 2.38
N SER A 63 -6.09 0.24 1.64
CA SER A 63 -5.68 -1.15 1.38
C SER A 63 -5.36 -1.92 2.66
N GLY A 64 -4.63 -1.29 3.59
CA GLY A 64 -4.33 -1.84 4.91
C GLY A 64 -5.58 -2.05 5.78
N VAL A 65 -6.48 -1.06 5.83
CA VAL A 65 -7.74 -1.14 6.58
C VAL A 65 -8.57 -2.33 6.13
N VAL A 66 -8.85 -2.42 4.82
CA VAL A 66 -9.75 -3.44 4.27
C VAL A 66 -9.19 -4.83 4.47
N PHE A 67 -7.89 -5.03 4.20
CA PHE A 67 -7.29 -6.35 4.37
C PHE A 67 -7.30 -6.79 5.84
N THR A 68 -6.89 -5.91 6.74
CA THR A 68 -6.76 -6.22 8.17
C THR A 68 -8.11 -6.40 8.84
N PHE A 69 -9.11 -5.59 8.47
CA PHE A 69 -10.49 -5.77 8.91
C PHE A 69 -10.98 -7.18 8.55
N LEU A 70 -10.81 -7.60 7.30
CA LEU A 70 -11.25 -8.93 6.84
C LEU A 70 -10.44 -10.06 7.47
N LEU A 71 -9.16 -9.83 7.78
CA LEU A 71 -8.30 -10.80 8.46
C LEU A 71 -8.83 -11.10 9.86
N PHE A 72 -9.18 -10.07 10.65
CA PHE A 72 -9.63 -10.23 12.04
C PHE A 72 -11.16 -10.29 12.22
N SER A 73 -11.94 -10.17 11.14
CA SER A 73 -13.41 -10.30 11.22
C SER A 73 -13.90 -11.68 11.66
N HIS A 74 -13.04 -12.70 11.59
CA HIS A 74 -13.34 -14.06 12.04
C HIS A 74 -12.29 -14.45 13.08
N ASN A 75 -12.75 -15.02 14.19
CA ASN A 75 -11.90 -15.37 15.33
C ASN A 75 -11.23 -16.74 15.12
N GLU A 76 -10.37 -16.83 14.12
CA GLU A 76 -9.63 -18.04 13.76
C GLU A 76 -8.13 -17.85 14.02
N PRO A 77 -7.41 -18.85 14.56
CA PRO A 77 -5.95 -18.81 14.69
C PRO A 77 -5.26 -18.51 13.36
N PHE A 78 -4.10 -17.83 13.39
CA PHE A 78 -3.42 -17.34 12.18
C PHE A 78 -3.29 -18.39 11.07
N PHE A 79 -2.78 -19.57 11.39
CA PHE A 79 -2.57 -20.63 10.38
C PHE A 79 -3.86 -21.30 9.89
N GLN A 80 -4.95 -21.21 10.65
CA GLN A 80 -6.26 -21.75 10.27
C GLN A 80 -7.08 -20.73 9.47
N ASN A 81 -6.76 -19.45 9.59
CA ASN A 81 -7.47 -18.37 8.93
C ASN A 81 -7.26 -18.39 7.40
N PRO A 82 -8.31 -18.63 6.59
CA PRO A 82 -8.18 -18.72 5.13
C PRO A 82 -7.73 -17.40 4.48
N ARG A 83 -7.83 -16.27 5.21
CA ARG A 83 -7.36 -14.96 4.74
C ARG A 83 -5.84 -14.87 4.70
N VAL A 84 -5.12 -15.65 5.50
CA VAL A 84 -3.65 -15.71 5.45
C VAL A 84 -3.19 -16.25 4.10
N LYS A 85 -3.68 -17.42 3.69
CA LYS A 85 -3.36 -18.01 2.37
C LYS A 85 -3.77 -17.09 1.21
N LYS A 86 -4.94 -16.44 1.30
CA LYS A 86 -5.39 -15.46 0.30
C LYS A 86 -4.49 -14.22 0.27
N GLY A 87 -4.01 -13.76 1.42
CA GLY A 87 -3.09 -12.63 1.55
C GLY A 87 -1.73 -12.93 0.91
N ILE A 88 -1.12 -14.07 1.22
CA ILE A 88 0.15 -14.51 0.62
C ILE A 88 0.00 -14.64 -0.90
N LYS A 89 -1.06 -15.30 -1.37
CA LYS A 89 -1.34 -15.39 -2.82
C LYS A 89 -1.45 -14.01 -3.46
N ARG A 90 -2.12 -13.06 -2.79
CA ARG A 90 -2.28 -11.70 -3.30
C ARG A 90 -0.95 -10.94 -3.31
N PHE A 91 -0.11 -11.08 -2.29
CA PHE A 91 1.25 -10.53 -2.29
C PHE A 91 2.03 -10.98 -3.53
N ILE A 92 2.09 -12.29 -3.80
CA ILE A 92 2.80 -12.85 -4.94
C ILE A 92 2.23 -12.30 -6.26
N ILE A 93 0.91 -12.31 -6.42
CA ILE A 93 0.25 -11.80 -7.63
C ILE A 93 0.56 -10.32 -7.86
N LEU A 94 0.45 -9.49 -6.83
CA LEU A 94 0.72 -8.05 -6.97
C LEU A 94 2.18 -7.76 -7.31
N LEU A 95 3.11 -8.51 -6.72
CA LEU A 95 4.53 -8.37 -7.02
C LEU A 95 4.84 -8.77 -8.47
N LEU A 96 4.30 -9.92 -8.91
CA LEU A 96 4.48 -10.39 -10.29
C LEU A 96 3.86 -9.43 -11.30
N ILE A 97 2.64 -8.96 -11.08
CA ILE A 97 1.99 -7.98 -11.96
C ILE A 97 2.76 -6.66 -11.95
N GLY A 98 3.25 -6.21 -10.79
CA GLY A 98 4.04 -4.99 -10.67
C GLY A 98 5.28 -5.01 -11.57
N TYR A 99 6.06 -6.09 -11.52
CA TYR A 99 7.23 -6.25 -12.38
C TYR A 99 6.87 -6.49 -13.85
N LEU A 100 5.78 -7.21 -14.12
CA LEU A 100 5.32 -7.45 -15.48
C LEU A 100 4.88 -6.16 -16.19
N LEU A 101 4.27 -5.22 -15.46
CA LEU A 101 3.90 -3.91 -16.02
C LEU A 101 5.11 -3.03 -16.35
N ARG A 102 6.25 -3.30 -15.72
CA ARG A 102 7.54 -2.60 -15.95
C ARG A 102 8.52 -3.42 -16.78
N TYR A 103 8.04 -4.45 -17.46
CA TYR A 103 8.89 -5.38 -18.17
C TYR A 103 9.82 -4.66 -19.17
N PRO A 104 11.14 -4.90 -19.15
CA PRO A 104 12.11 -3.97 -19.72
C PRO A 104 12.27 -4.07 -21.24
N THR A 105 11.65 -5.05 -21.90
CA THR A 105 11.81 -5.33 -23.32
C THR A 105 10.53 -5.89 -23.94
N TYR A 106 10.45 -5.94 -25.27
CA TYR A 106 9.36 -6.59 -26.01
C TYR A 106 9.59 -8.10 -26.19
N THR A 107 10.83 -8.57 -26.04
CA THR A 107 11.24 -9.98 -26.13
C THR A 107 10.94 -10.73 -24.84
N VAL A 108 10.44 -11.97 -24.90
CA VAL A 108 10.00 -12.69 -23.68
C VAL A 108 11.14 -13.31 -22.85
N PHE A 109 12.20 -13.76 -23.52
CA PHE A 109 13.31 -14.48 -22.88
C PHE A 109 14.70 -13.96 -23.24
N ASP A 110 14.79 -13.05 -24.21
CA ASP A 110 16.06 -12.46 -24.63
C ASP A 110 16.24 -11.09 -23.99
N PHE A 111 17.19 -10.99 -23.07
CA PHE A 111 17.52 -9.75 -22.36
C PHE A 111 18.82 -9.11 -22.87
N SER A 112 19.42 -9.62 -23.95
CA SER A 112 20.70 -9.12 -24.49
C SER A 112 20.63 -7.67 -24.97
N VAL A 113 19.45 -7.24 -25.39
CA VAL A 113 19.17 -5.88 -25.87
C VAL A 113 18.78 -4.91 -24.75
N VAL A 114 18.64 -5.38 -23.51
CA VAL A 114 18.16 -4.54 -22.40
C VAL A 114 19.28 -3.65 -21.89
N ARG A 115 19.06 -2.34 -22.02
CA ARG A 115 19.98 -1.32 -21.55
C ARG A 115 19.85 -1.06 -20.05
N GLN A 116 20.85 -0.40 -19.48
CA GLN A 116 20.87 -0.10 -18.04
C GLN A 116 19.68 0.77 -17.59
N ASP A 117 19.26 1.75 -18.39
CA ASP A 117 18.08 2.59 -18.13
C ASP A 117 16.79 1.76 -18.04
N GLN A 118 16.65 0.76 -18.91
CA GLN A 118 15.51 -0.15 -18.90
C GLN A 118 15.52 -1.06 -17.67
N TRP A 119 16.69 -1.53 -17.24
CA TRP A 119 16.84 -2.27 -15.98
C TRP A 119 16.48 -1.43 -14.75
N MET A 120 16.91 -0.17 -14.71
CA MET A 120 16.51 0.77 -13.65
C MET A 120 14.99 0.96 -13.64
N GLY A 121 14.36 1.11 -14.81
CA GLY A 121 12.92 1.17 -14.96
C GLY A 121 12.19 -0.09 -14.47
N PHE A 122 12.72 -1.27 -14.77
CA PHE A 122 12.16 -2.56 -14.33
C PHE A 122 12.20 -2.74 -12.81
N PHE A 123 13.30 -2.36 -12.15
CA PHE A 123 13.45 -2.50 -10.70
C PHE A 123 12.79 -1.38 -9.89
N THR A 124 12.13 -0.43 -10.54
CA THR A 124 11.41 0.66 -9.89
C THR A 124 10.26 0.13 -9.03
N VAL A 125 10.23 0.52 -7.76
CA VAL A 125 9.18 0.10 -6.83
C VAL A 125 7.96 1.01 -6.95
N ASP A 126 6.88 0.42 -7.47
CA ASP A 126 5.57 1.05 -7.64
C ASP A 126 4.56 0.68 -6.56
N ALA A 127 3.39 1.33 -6.61
CA ALA A 127 2.27 1.12 -5.70
C ALA A 127 1.86 -0.37 -5.55
N LEU A 128 1.89 -1.17 -6.62
CA LEU A 128 1.54 -2.61 -6.54
C LEU A 128 2.54 -3.40 -5.69
N HIS A 129 3.84 -3.15 -5.86
CA HIS A 129 4.91 -3.78 -5.08
C HIS A 129 4.75 -3.42 -3.61
N LEU A 130 4.59 -2.11 -3.33
CA LEU A 130 4.41 -1.61 -1.97
C LEU A 130 3.18 -2.20 -1.29
N ILE A 131 2.02 -2.27 -1.97
CA ILE A 131 0.82 -2.90 -1.41
C ILE A 131 1.08 -4.38 -1.15
N GLY A 132 1.73 -5.07 -2.09
CA GLY A 132 2.14 -6.45 -1.89
C GLY A 132 2.93 -6.64 -0.59
N PHE A 133 4.03 -5.90 -0.42
CA PHE A 133 4.85 -5.95 0.79
C PHE A 133 4.09 -5.49 2.03
N GLY A 134 3.22 -4.49 1.93
CA GLY A 134 2.35 -4.05 3.01
C GLY A 134 1.42 -5.17 3.51
N LEU A 135 0.82 -5.95 2.60
CA LEU A 135 0.04 -7.14 2.97
C LEU A 135 0.90 -8.20 3.64
N LEU A 136 2.13 -8.41 3.14
CA LEU A 136 3.08 -9.34 3.75
C LEU A 136 3.45 -8.90 5.18
N PHE A 137 3.73 -7.61 5.40
CA PHE A 137 4.02 -7.08 6.74
C PHE A 137 2.83 -7.21 7.68
N ILE A 138 1.61 -6.96 7.20
CA ILE A 138 0.40 -7.20 8.02
C ILE A 138 0.35 -8.65 8.47
N LEU A 139 0.60 -9.61 7.58
CA LEU A 139 0.60 -11.04 7.93
C LEU A 139 1.70 -11.39 8.93
N ILE A 140 2.93 -10.92 8.71
CA ILE A 140 4.07 -11.18 9.62
C ILE A 140 3.79 -10.60 11.02
N LEU A 141 3.32 -9.36 11.09
CA LEU A 141 2.99 -8.71 12.36
C LEU A 141 1.77 -9.34 13.03
N SER A 142 0.77 -9.80 12.28
CA SER A 142 -0.36 -10.55 12.85
C SER A 142 0.09 -11.86 13.48
N PHE A 143 0.98 -12.61 12.81
CA PHE A 143 1.58 -13.81 13.36
C PHE A 143 2.40 -13.51 14.63
N LEU A 144 3.18 -12.44 14.61
CA LEU A 144 4.00 -12.02 15.75
C LEU A 144 3.14 -11.57 16.94
N SER A 145 2.02 -10.88 16.68
CA SER A 145 1.03 -10.50 17.69
C SER A 145 0.44 -11.72 18.39
N GLU A 146 0.03 -12.75 17.63
CA GLU A 146 -0.50 -13.99 18.20
C GLU A 146 0.56 -14.73 19.02
N LYS A 147 1.78 -14.89 18.46
CA LYS A 147 2.87 -15.63 19.11
C LYS A 147 3.38 -14.95 20.39
N LEU A 148 3.49 -13.63 20.38
CA LEU A 148 3.97 -12.84 21.53
C LEU A 148 2.85 -12.39 22.46
N LYS A 149 1.58 -12.69 22.14
CA LYS A 149 0.39 -12.24 22.89
C LYS A 149 0.33 -10.71 23.07
N ILE A 150 0.80 -9.97 22.05
CA ILE A 150 0.76 -8.51 22.00
C ILE A 150 -0.53 -8.08 21.30
N SER A 151 -1.15 -6.97 21.71
CA SER A 151 -2.30 -6.40 20.99
C SER A 151 -1.97 -6.10 19.52
N ASN A 152 -2.86 -6.49 18.60
CA ASN A 152 -2.75 -6.20 17.16
C ASN A 152 -2.58 -4.69 16.89
N GLN A 153 -3.33 -3.84 17.61
CA GLN A 153 -3.24 -2.39 17.47
C GLN A 153 -1.84 -1.90 17.84
N LEU A 154 -1.30 -2.37 18.97
CA LEU A 154 0.05 -1.98 19.39
C LEU A 154 1.10 -2.41 18.37
N ILE A 155 1.03 -3.65 17.86
CA ILE A 155 2.04 -4.14 16.93
C ILE A 155 2.02 -3.39 15.59
N PHE A 156 0.83 -3.05 15.07
CA PHE A 156 0.72 -2.26 13.85
C PHE A 156 1.13 -0.80 14.05
N ALA A 157 0.85 -0.21 15.22
CA ALA A 157 1.32 1.12 15.56
C ALA A 157 2.86 1.18 15.63
N LEU A 158 3.49 0.21 16.27
CA LEU A 158 4.95 0.10 16.32
C LEU A 158 5.55 -0.14 14.94
N GLY A 159 4.93 -1.00 14.12
CA GLY A 159 5.36 -1.23 12.74
C GLY A 159 5.24 0.04 11.87
N ALA A 160 4.14 0.78 11.98
CA ALA A 160 3.98 2.05 11.27
C ALA A 160 5.02 3.08 11.70
N LEU A 161 5.23 3.22 13.01
CA LEU A 161 6.23 4.11 13.58
C LEU A 161 7.64 3.74 13.10
N PHE A 162 7.98 2.45 13.04
CA PHE A 162 9.24 1.97 12.49
C PHE A 162 9.51 2.48 11.06
N PHE A 163 8.55 2.32 10.14
CA PHE A 163 8.73 2.77 8.75
C PHE A 163 8.77 4.29 8.63
N PHE A 164 8.00 5.03 9.45
CA PHE A 164 8.03 6.48 9.44
C PHE A 164 9.32 7.05 10.05
N SER A 165 9.76 6.53 11.19
CA SER A 165 10.95 7.02 11.88
C SER A 165 12.24 6.74 11.11
N LEU A 166 12.32 5.61 10.40
CA LEU A 166 13.52 5.27 9.63
C LEU A 166 13.63 5.99 8.28
N PHE A 167 12.56 6.62 7.79
CA PHE A 167 12.57 7.29 6.49
C PHE A 167 13.72 8.29 6.33
N SER A 168 13.96 9.16 7.33
CA SER A 168 15.04 10.15 7.25
C SER A 168 16.44 9.51 7.16
N ILE A 169 16.61 8.31 7.72
CA ILE A 169 17.89 7.57 7.69
C ILE A 169 18.03 6.87 6.34
N THR A 170 16.99 6.15 5.91
CA THR A 170 17.05 5.36 4.68
C THR A 170 17.22 6.26 3.45
N GLU A 171 16.60 7.44 3.44
CA GLU A 171 16.66 8.36 2.30
C GLU A 171 18.04 9.02 2.13
N LYS A 172 18.82 9.16 3.20
CA LYS A 172 20.17 9.76 3.16
C LYS A 172 21.25 8.79 2.66
N ILE A 173 20.98 7.49 2.72
CA ILE A 173 21.94 6.45 2.34
C ILE A 173 21.73 6.12 0.86
N ASN A 174 22.81 6.20 0.08
CA ASN A 174 22.79 5.71 -1.29
C ASN A 174 22.92 4.17 -1.29
N TRP A 175 21.79 3.47 -1.10
CA TRP A 175 21.78 2.02 -0.95
C TRP A 175 22.29 1.26 -2.17
N ALA A 176 22.22 1.83 -3.37
CA ALA A 176 22.78 1.23 -4.57
C ALA A 176 24.30 1.03 -4.51
N ASN A 177 25.01 1.74 -3.63
CA ASN A 177 26.45 1.53 -3.40
C ASN A 177 26.75 0.33 -2.51
N TYR A 178 25.77 -0.15 -1.74
CA TYR A 178 25.96 -1.20 -0.73
C TYR A 178 25.24 -2.51 -1.07
N MET A 179 24.23 -2.47 -1.96
CA MET A 179 23.48 -3.66 -2.37
C MET A 179 23.00 -3.58 -3.81
N PRO A 180 22.65 -4.73 -4.44
CA PRO A 180 22.08 -4.73 -5.78
C PRO A 180 20.79 -3.90 -5.89
N ILE A 181 20.61 -3.25 -7.04
CA ILE A 181 19.47 -2.38 -7.37
C ILE A 181 18.10 -3.00 -7.01
N PRO A 182 17.81 -4.29 -7.28
CA PRO A 182 16.51 -4.89 -6.96
C PRO A 182 16.13 -4.79 -5.48
N PHE A 183 17.11 -4.71 -4.59
CA PHE A 183 16.90 -4.55 -3.14
C PHE A 183 17.00 -3.08 -2.73
N ALA A 184 17.99 -2.36 -3.26
CA ALA A 184 18.20 -0.95 -2.96
C ALA A 184 16.95 -0.11 -3.29
N ALA A 185 16.25 -0.46 -4.37
CA ALA A 185 15.05 0.23 -4.84
C ALA A 185 13.88 0.22 -3.84
N TYR A 186 13.87 -0.69 -2.86
CA TYR A 186 12.88 -0.73 -1.80
C TYR A 186 13.19 0.18 -0.61
N LEU A 187 14.39 0.78 -0.54
CA LEU A 187 14.83 1.47 0.68
C LEU A 187 14.82 3.00 0.57
N TYR A 188 14.93 3.56 -0.63
CA TYR A 188 15.03 5.00 -0.88
C TYR A 188 14.65 5.35 -2.32
N HIS A 189 14.45 6.64 -2.61
CA HIS A 189 14.01 7.09 -3.93
C HIS A 189 15.16 7.25 -4.94
N GLY A 190 16.43 7.17 -4.51
CA GLY A 190 17.58 7.43 -5.39
C GLY A 190 17.79 6.44 -6.54
N THR A 191 17.07 5.30 -6.55
CA THR A 191 17.02 4.39 -7.72
C THR A 191 15.94 4.76 -8.74
N GLY A 192 15.15 5.81 -8.51
CA GLY A 192 13.97 6.16 -9.30
C GLY A 192 12.67 5.52 -8.81
N SER A 193 12.69 4.79 -7.69
CA SER A 193 11.48 4.23 -7.07
C SER A 193 10.50 5.30 -6.62
N PHE A 194 9.23 5.17 -7.00
CA PHE A 194 8.16 6.07 -6.57
C PHE A 194 7.70 5.78 -5.14
N PHE A 195 7.68 4.51 -4.76
CA PHE A 195 7.10 4.05 -3.51
C PHE A 195 8.01 3.04 -2.78
N PRO A 196 9.23 3.44 -2.36
CA PRO A 196 10.05 2.60 -1.49
C PRO A 196 9.32 2.29 -0.17
N LEU A 197 9.77 1.29 0.58
CA LEU A 197 9.09 0.86 1.81
C LEU A 197 9.04 1.96 2.87
N PHE A 198 10.02 2.84 2.91
CA PHE A 198 10.12 3.96 3.83
C PHE A 198 9.77 5.26 3.10
N PRO A 199 8.78 6.05 3.56
CA PRO A 199 7.90 5.83 4.72
C PRO A 199 6.67 4.98 4.38
N TRP A 200 6.52 4.58 3.12
CA TRP A 200 5.21 4.30 2.54
C TRP A 200 4.51 3.05 3.11
N ALA A 201 5.25 2.04 3.54
CA ALA A 201 4.68 0.87 4.21
C ALA A 201 4.02 1.25 5.56
N GLY A 202 4.48 2.34 6.18
CA GLY A 202 3.87 2.91 7.37
C GLY A 202 2.40 3.28 7.16
N TYR A 203 2.02 3.85 6.01
CA TYR A 203 0.61 4.16 5.72
C TYR A 203 -0.25 2.90 5.65
N VAL A 204 0.27 1.81 5.06
CA VAL A 204 -0.44 0.52 5.01
C VAL A 204 -0.66 -0.02 6.43
N LEU A 205 0.36 0.06 7.29
CA LEU A 205 0.28 -0.40 8.67
C LEU A 205 -0.58 0.51 9.57
N SER A 206 -0.60 1.83 9.34
CA SER A 206 -1.58 2.73 9.95
C SER A 206 -3.01 2.34 9.55
N GLY A 207 -3.21 1.92 8.31
CA GLY A 207 -4.47 1.33 7.88
C GLY A 207 -4.79 0.04 8.62
N ALA A 208 -3.79 -0.83 8.80
CA ALA A 208 -3.93 -2.09 9.53
C ALA A 208 -4.35 -1.88 11.00
N PHE A 209 -3.77 -0.87 11.66
CA PHE A 209 -4.20 -0.44 12.99
C PHE A 209 -5.72 -0.19 13.05
N LEU A 210 -6.23 0.67 12.14
CA LEU A 210 -7.65 0.99 12.09
C LEU A 210 -8.49 -0.24 11.70
N GLY A 211 -8.04 -1.03 10.73
CA GLY A 211 -8.73 -2.25 10.32
C GLY A 211 -8.89 -3.27 11.46
N SER A 212 -7.84 -3.45 12.27
CA SER A 212 -7.90 -4.28 13.48
C SER A 212 -8.84 -3.70 14.53
N TYR A 213 -8.81 -2.38 14.75
CA TYR A 213 -9.73 -1.71 15.66
C TYR A 213 -11.19 -1.92 15.27
N LEU A 214 -11.53 -1.70 13.99
CA LEU A 214 -12.89 -1.88 13.47
C LEU A 214 -13.35 -3.34 13.60
N ALA A 215 -12.48 -4.32 13.35
CA ALA A 215 -12.84 -5.73 13.47
C ALA A 215 -13.25 -6.12 14.90
N HIS A 216 -12.62 -5.54 15.91
CA HIS A 216 -12.95 -5.80 17.32
C HIS A 216 -14.08 -4.92 17.87
N ASN A 217 -14.45 -3.84 17.17
CA ASN A 217 -15.46 -2.87 17.61
C ASN A 217 -16.58 -2.71 16.57
N PRO A 218 -17.37 -3.76 16.25
CA PRO A 218 -18.37 -3.71 15.19
C PRO A 218 -19.45 -2.63 15.41
N ILE A 219 -19.71 -2.25 16.66
CA ILE A 219 -20.69 -1.22 17.03
C ILE A 219 -20.32 0.15 16.45
N SER A 220 -19.03 0.43 16.22
CA SER A 220 -18.54 1.74 15.76
C SER A 220 -19.00 2.13 14.35
N PHE A 221 -19.51 1.18 13.56
CA PHE A 221 -20.01 1.42 12.20
C PHE A 221 -21.39 0.82 11.92
N THR A 222 -22.02 0.16 12.90
CA THR A 222 -23.38 -0.39 12.77
C THR A 222 -24.48 0.55 13.30
N THR A 223 -24.13 1.69 13.90
CA THR A 223 -25.11 2.69 14.37
C THR A 223 -25.69 3.49 13.20
N VAL A 224 -26.72 2.92 12.55
CA VAL A 224 -27.87 3.46 11.76
C VAL A 224 -27.71 4.66 10.80
N LYS A 225 -26.70 5.53 10.88
CA LYS A 225 -26.51 6.67 9.94
C LYS A 225 -25.74 6.33 8.66
N PHE A 226 -24.99 5.22 8.61
CA PHE A 226 -24.15 4.86 7.46
C PHE A 226 -24.37 3.44 6.92
N SER A 227 -25.46 2.79 7.30
CA SER A 227 -25.80 1.40 6.94
C SER A 227 -27.19 1.28 6.29
N LYS A 228 -27.70 2.32 5.61
CA LYS A 228 -28.94 2.16 4.85
C LYS A 228 -28.69 1.28 3.62
N ARG A 229 -29.52 0.23 3.57
CA ARG A 229 -29.52 -0.96 2.72
C ARG A 229 -29.38 -0.70 1.24
#